data_AF-A0A2M7CSY6-F1
#
_entry.id   AF-A0A2M7CSY6-F1
#
_cell.length_a   1.000
_cell.length_b   1.000
_cell.length_c   1.000
_cell.angle_alpha   90.00
_cell.angle_beta   90.00
_cell.angle_gamma   90.00
#
_symmetry.space_group_name_H-M   'P 1'
#
loop_
_entity.id
_entity.type
_entity.pdbx_description
1 polymer ?
#
loop_
_entity_poly.entity_id
_entity_poly.type
_entity_poly.pdbx_seq_one_letter_code
_entity_poly.pdbx_strand_id
1 'polypeptide(L)'
;FVVIGWLAGAAVLTRIVGPAFAAAAPVLTLLLLAAAFNLAAAPLRAATYAIGHAGAVLRLHGFASVVFLLLFIGLVPWLGLIGAGISTVLGALIPLVGMGMLIRQLRQPPKS
;
A
#
# COMPACT_ATOMS: atom_id res chain seq x y z
N PHE A 1 -12.50 6.95 3.02
CA PHE A 1 -12.56 6.61 1.58
C PHE A 1 -12.60 5.11 1.32
N VAL A 2 -11.86 4.25 2.05
CA VAL A 2 -11.98 2.78 1.94
C VAL A 2 -13.42 2.29 2.21
N VAL A 3 -14.05 2.80 3.27
CA VAL A 3 -15.46 2.49 3.61
C VAL A 3 -16.44 2.92 2.51
N ILE A 4 -16.16 4.04 1.84
CA ILE A 4 -16.95 4.53 0.70
C ILE A 4 -16.77 3.60 -0.50
N GLY A 5 -15.54 3.15 -0.78
CA GLY A 5 -15.28 2.15 -1.81
C GLY A 5 -15.96 0.81 -1.53
N TRP A 6 -16.01 0.38 -0.28
CA TRP A 6 -16.69 -0.85 0.12
C TRP A 6 -18.22 -0.76 -0.07
N LEU A 7 -18.83 0.36 0.33
CA LEU A 7 -20.28 0.58 0.23
C LEU A 7 -20.75 0.92 -1.19
N ALA A 8 -19.98 1.72 -1.92
CA ALA A 8 -20.41 2.31 -3.19
C ALA A 8 -19.60 1.81 -4.41
N GLY A 9 -18.56 1.01 -4.22
CA GLY A 9 -17.63 0.62 -5.30
C GLY A 9 -18.31 -0.04 -6.48
N ALA A 10 -19.21 -0.99 -6.24
CA ALA A 10 -19.96 -1.67 -7.29
C ALA A 10 -20.89 -0.70 -8.05
N ALA A 11 -21.56 0.21 -7.35
CA ALA A 11 -22.44 1.20 -7.96
C ALA A 11 -21.65 2.20 -8.81
N VAL A 12 -20.50 2.67 -8.30
CA VAL A 12 -19.60 3.58 -9.02
C VAL A 12 -19.03 2.90 -10.27
N LEU A 13 -18.51 1.68 -10.16
CA LEU A 13 -17.99 0.91 -11.30
C LEU A 13 -19.07 0.67 -12.36
N THR A 14 -20.26 0.27 -11.94
CA THR A 14 -21.39 0.00 -12.84
C THR A 14 -21.83 1.25 -13.60
N ARG A 15 -21.86 2.42 -12.94
CA ARG A 15 -22.33 3.67 -13.56
C ARG A 15 -21.28 4.39 -14.41
N ILE A 16 -20.01 4.31 -14.04
CA ILE A 16 -18.93 5.04 -14.71
C ILE A 16 -18.26 4.20 -15.78
N VAL A 17 -17.98 2.93 -15.49
CA VAL A 17 -17.20 2.04 -16.37
C VAL A 17 -18.10 1.06 -17.10
N GLY A 18 -19.14 0.57 -16.42
CA GLY A 18 -20.15 -0.33 -16.96
C GLY A 18 -20.37 -1.57 -16.10
N PRO A 19 -21.50 -2.27 -16.32
CA PRO A 19 -21.94 -3.38 -15.47
C PRO A 19 -20.98 -4.58 -15.46
N ALA A 20 -20.21 -4.80 -16.52
CA ALA A 20 -19.20 -5.87 -16.58
C ALA A 20 -18.08 -5.69 -15.53
N PHE A 21 -17.85 -4.47 -15.04
CA PHE A 21 -16.80 -4.15 -14.08
C PHE A 21 -17.28 -4.15 -12.62
N ALA A 22 -18.55 -4.45 -12.36
CA ALA A 22 -19.08 -4.57 -11.00
C ALA A 22 -18.30 -5.61 -10.17
N ALA A 23 -17.85 -6.69 -10.80
CA ALA A 23 -17.03 -7.73 -10.17
C ALA A 23 -15.64 -7.24 -9.71
N ALA A 24 -15.15 -6.09 -10.20
CA ALA A 24 -13.89 -5.50 -9.79
C ALA A 24 -14.00 -4.63 -8.52
N ALA A 25 -15.21 -4.45 -7.96
CA ALA A 25 -15.45 -3.66 -6.75
C ALA A 25 -14.57 -4.06 -5.53
N PRO A 26 -14.29 -5.35 -5.27
CA PRO A 26 -13.39 -5.75 -4.19
C PRO A 26 -11.97 -5.23 -4.42
N VAL A 27 -11.49 -5.27 -5.67
CA VAL A 27 -10.15 -4.82 -6.05
C VAL A 27 -10.05 -3.31 -5.91
N LEU A 28 -11.08 -2.57 -6.33
CA LEU A 28 -11.16 -1.13 -6.10
C LEU A 28 -11.00 -0.81 -4.61
N THR A 29 -11.67 -1.55 -3.74
CA THR A 29 -11.57 -1.35 -2.28
C THR A 29 -10.17 -1.67 -1.76
N LEU A 30 -9.53 -2.73 -2.24
CA LEU A 30 -8.15 -3.08 -1.91
C LEU A 30 -7.16 -1.98 -2.36
N LEU A 31 -7.33 -1.45 -3.57
CA LEU A 31 -6.49 -0.37 -4.07
C LEU A 31 -6.69 0.92 -3.28
N LEU A 32 -7.92 1.24 -2.87
CA LEU A 32 -8.19 2.34 -1.95
C LEU A 32 -7.49 2.09 -0.59
N LEU A 33 -7.54 0.86 -0.06
CA LEU A 33 -6.83 0.55 1.18
C LEU A 33 -5.32 0.75 1.04
N ALA A 34 -4.72 0.28 -0.05
CA ALA A 34 -3.30 0.49 -0.33
C ALA A 34 -2.96 1.99 -0.46
N ALA A 35 -3.83 2.77 -1.11
CA ALA A 35 -3.68 4.22 -1.19
C ALA A 35 -3.73 4.89 0.20
N ALA A 36 -4.54 4.37 1.14
CA ALA A 36 -4.58 4.84 2.53
C ALA A 36 -3.24 4.65 3.23
N PHE A 37 -2.64 3.48 3.06
CA PHE A 37 -1.32 3.21 3.62
C PHE A 37 -0.24 4.11 3.02
N ASN A 38 -0.25 4.32 1.70
CA ASN A 38 0.70 5.22 1.06
C ASN A 38 0.51 6.68 1.50
N LEU A 39 -0.73 7.12 1.69
CA LEU A 39 -1.04 8.45 2.21
C LEU A 39 -0.57 8.60 3.67
N ALA A 40 -0.81 7.60 4.51
CA ALA A 40 -0.31 7.59 5.89
C ALA A 40 1.23 7.55 5.95
N ALA A 41 1.89 6.89 5.00
CA ALA A 41 3.36 6.83 4.91
C ALA A 41 3.98 8.13 4.38
N ALA A 42 3.23 9.00 3.71
CA ALA A 42 3.74 10.26 3.16
C ALA A 42 4.42 11.18 4.20
N PRO A 43 3.82 11.49 5.37
CA PRO A 43 4.50 12.28 6.40
C PRO A 43 5.72 11.57 6.99
N LEU A 44 5.69 10.23 7.11
CA LEU A 44 6.84 9.46 7.60
C LEU A 44 8.03 9.55 6.62
N ARG A 45 7.78 9.50 5.31
CA ARG A 45 8.79 9.77 4.28
C ARG A 45 9.37 11.17 4.43
N ALA A 46 8.52 12.18 4.58
CA ALA A 46 8.99 13.56 4.75
C ALA A 46 9.86 13.72 6.01
N ALA A 47 9.44 13.12 7.14
CA ALA A 47 10.21 13.15 8.39
C ALA A 47 11.55 12.42 8.27
N THR A 48 11.57 11.22 7.68
CA THR A 48 12.81 10.46 7.47
C THR A 48 13.78 11.14 6.50
N TYR A 49 13.27 11.84 5.48
CA TYR A 49 14.08 12.71 4.63
C TYR A 49 14.67 13.90 5.40
N ALA A 50 13.87 14.56 6.25
CA ALA A 50 14.34 15.68 7.07
C ALA A 50 15.44 15.27 8.08
N ILE A 51 15.39 14.04 8.61
CA ILE A 51 16.39 13.48 9.54
C ILE A 51 17.62 12.93 8.77
N GLY A 52 17.73 13.14 7.46
CA GLY A 52 18.89 12.74 6.65
C GLY A 52 18.95 11.25 6.29
N HIS A 53 17.88 10.49 6.51
CA HIS A 53 17.84 9.04 6.30
C HIS A 53 17.21 8.63 4.95
N ALA A 54 17.34 9.48 3.92
CA ALA A 54 16.74 9.25 2.61
C ALA A 54 17.16 7.93 1.95
N GLY A 55 18.41 7.50 2.14
CA GLY A 55 18.90 6.23 1.63
C GLY A 55 18.17 5.02 2.23
N ALA A 56 17.79 5.08 3.52
CA ALA A 56 17.02 4.01 4.16
C ALA A 56 15.59 3.93 3.61
N VAL A 57 14.97 5.09 3.34
CA VAL A 57 13.64 5.20 2.72
C VAL A 57 13.64 4.58 1.32
N LEU A 58 14.67 4.87 0.52
CA LEU A 58 14.83 4.33 -0.83
C LEU A 58 15.01 2.81 -0.82
N ARG A 59 15.88 2.28 0.07
CA ARG A 59 16.07 0.84 0.22
C ARG A 59 14.79 0.14 0.65
N LEU A 60 14.03 0.74 1.56
CA LEU A 60 12.76 0.20 2.03
C LEU A 60 11.69 0.18 0.92
N HIS A 61 11.60 1.24 0.11
CA HIS A 61 10.71 1.26 -1.05
C HIS A 61 11.16 0.24 -2.11
N GLY A 62 12.45 0.14 -2.39
CA GLY A 62 12.98 -0.88 -3.30
C GLY A 62 12.63 -2.29 -2.85
N PHE A 63 12.83 -2.60 -1.56
CA PHE A 63 12.43 -3.88 -0.98
C PHE A 63 10.92 -4.11 -1.09
N ALA A 64 10.10 -3.10 -0.76
CA ALA A 64 8.65 -3.18 -0.89
C ALA A 64 8.20 -3.44 -2.33
N SER A 65 8.85 -2.82 -3.33
CA SER A 65 8.60 -3.06 -4.75
C SER A 65 8.95 -4.49 -5.16
N VAL A 66 10.07 -5.04 -4.69
CA VAL A 66 10.44 -6.43 -4.97
C VAL A 66 9.40 -7.39 -4.36
N VAL A 67 9.01 -7.18 -3.11
CA VAL A 67 7.99 -8.01 -2.44
C VAL A 67 6.65 -7.90 -3.16
N PHE A 68 6.25 -6.69 -3.56
CA PHE A 68 5.06 -6.46 -4.39
C PHE A 68 5.11 -7.27 -5.69
N LEU A 69 6.23 -7.23 -6.42
CA LEU A 69 6.37 -7.95 -7.69
C LEU A 69 6.31 -9.47 -7.50
N LEU A 70 6.97 -10.00 -6.47
CA LEU A 70 6.93 -11.43 -6.15
C LEU A 70 5.51 -11.89 -5.79
N LEU A 71 4.82 -11.12 -4.95
CA LEU A 71 3.43 -11.39 -4.60
C LEU A 71 2.51 -11.26 -5.81
N PHE A 72 2.71 -10.24 -6.66
CA PHE A 72 1.90 -10.02 -7.85
C PHE A 72 2.04 -11.20 -8.82
N ILE A 73 3.28 -11.57 -9.16
CA ILE A 73 3.56 -12.69 -10.07
C ILE A 73 3.06 -14.02 -9.46
N GLY A 74 3.16 -14.18 -8.14
CA GLY A 74 2.72 -15.39 -7.45
C GLY A 74 1.21 -15.52 -7.28
N LEU A 75 0.49 -14.43 -6.94
CA LEU A 75 -0.96 -14.48 -6.63
C LEU A 75 -1.84 -14.26 -7.85
N VAL A 76 -1.45 -13.42 -8.81
CA VAL A 76 -2.31 -13.07 -9.95
C VAL A 76 -2.70 -14.29 -10.80
N PRO A 77 -1.83 -15.27 -11.08
CA PRO A 77 -2.21 -16.46 -11.83
C PRO A 77 -3.31 -17.30 -11.15
N TRP A 78 -3.42 -17.25 -9.82
CA TRP A 78 -4.35 -18.06 -9.05
C TRP A 78 -5.64 -17.32 -8.69
N LEU A 79 -5.51 -16.03 -8.33
CA LEU A 79 -6.58 -15.20 -7.78
C LEU A 79 -7.05 -14.12 -8.76
N GLY A 80 -6.44 -14.05 -9.95
CA GLY A 80 -6.73 -13.06 -10.97
C GLY A 80 -6.56 -11.63 -10.45
N LEU A 81 -7.54 -10.78 -10.76
CA LEU A 81 -7.53 -9.35 -10.41
C LEU A 81 -7.49 -9.12 -8.89
N ILE A 82 -8.06 -10.02 -8.09
CA ILE A 82 -8.02 -9.93 -6.61
C ILE A 82 -6.58 -10.10 -6.10
N GLY A 83 -5.81 -11.00 -6.71
CA GLY A 83 -4.40 -11.20 -6.40
C GLY A 83 -3.57 -9.92 -6.54
N ALA A 84 -3.86 -9.11 -7.57
CA ALA A 84 -3.23 -7.80 -7.77
C ALA A 84 -3.59 -6.79 -6.66
N GLY A 85 -4.83 -6.79 -6.19
CA GLY A 85 -5.24 -5.96 -5.07
C GLY A 85 -4.49 -6.33 -3.78
N ILE A 86 -4.42 -7.61 -3.46
CA ILE A 86 -3.74 -8.13 -2.25
C ILE A 86 -2.24 -7.80 -2.28
N SER A 87 -1.57 -8.05 -3.40
CA SER A 87 -0.13 -7.75 -3.52
C SER A 87 0.15 -6.27 -3.33
N THR A 88 -0.71 -5.39 -3.85
CA THR A 88 -0.59 -3.93 -3.71
C THR A 88 -0.73 -3.50 -2.25
N VAL A 89 -1.71 -4.04 -1.52
CA VAL A 89 -1.92 -3.73 -0.09
C VAL A 89 -0.71 -4.17 0.74
N LEU A 90 -0.22 -5.39 0.52
CA LEU A 90 0.94 -5.91 1.24
C LEU A 90 2.21 -5.11 0.92
N GLY A 91 2.42 -4.75 -0.35
CA GLY A 91 3.51 -3.89 -0.78
C GLY A 91 3.46 -2.50 -0.14
N ALA A 92 2.27 -1.90 0.00
CA ALA A 92 2.09 -0.59 0.62
C ALA A 92 2.24 -0.60 2.15
N LEU A 93 2.01 -1.76 2.79
CA LEU A 93 2.16 -1.91 4.24
C LEU A 93 3.62 -1.88 4.68
N ILE A 94 4.52 -2.44 3.88
CA ILE A 94 5.97 -2.51 4.16
C ILE A 94 6.60 -1.12 4.41
N PRO A 95 6.46 -0.12 3.52
CA PRO A 95 7.03 1.20 3.76
C PRO A 95 6.35 1.91 4.94
N LEU A 96 5.04 1.75 5.13
CA LEU A 96 4.32 2.34 6.26
C LEU A 96 4.87 1.84 7.60
N VAL A 97 4.95 0.52 7.77
CA VAL A 97 5.45 -0.09 9.00
C VAL A 97 6.95 0.14 9.16
N GLY A 98 7.73 -0.09 8.10
CA GLY A 98 9.19 0.04 8.14
C GLY A 98 9.66 1.45 8.48
N MET A 99 9.02 2.49 7.95
CA MET A 99 9.35 3.87 8.33
C MET A 99 8.89 4.20 9.75
N GLY A 100 7.74 3.66 10.18
CA GLY A 100 7.25 3.85 11.54
C GLY A 100 8.22 3.27 12.57
N MET A 101 8.78 2.09 12.27
CA MET A 101 9.81 1.47 13.09
C MET A 101 11.13 2.24 13.05
N LEU A 102 11.57 2.70 11.87
CA LEU A 102 12.80 3.49 11.73
C LEU A 102 12.73 4.79 12.56
N ILE A 103 11.65 5.55 12.46
CA ILE A 103 11.48 6.78 13.25
C ILE A 103 11.44 6.47 14.76
N ARG A 104 10.79 5.36 15.16
CA ARG A 104 10.76 4.95 16.57
C ARG A 104 12.15 4.61 17.10
N GLN A 105 12.98 3.92 16.31
CA GLN A 105 14.36 3.60 16.67
C GLN A 105 15.21 4.86 16.79
N LEU A 106 15.05 5.82 15.87
CA LEU A 106 15.74 7.10 15.90
C LEU A 106 15.31 8.01 17.07
N ARG A 107 14.08 7.81 17.59
CA ARG A 107 13.56 8.58 18.72
C ARG A 107 13.97 8.00 20.09
N GLN A 108 14.45 6.76 20.17
CA GLN A 108 14.96 6.22 21.43
C GLN A 108 16.43 6.63 21.62
N PRO A 109 16.80 7.23 22.77
CA PRO A 109 18.21 7.53 23.05
C PRO A 109 19.01 6.22 23.08
N PRO A 110 20.30 6.24 22.69
CA PRO A 110 21.13 5.04 22.75
C PRO A 110 21.12 4.49 24.17
N LYS A 111 20.79 3.20 24.32
CA LYS A 111 21.01 2.50 25.59
C LYS A 111 22.53 2.44 25.81
N SER A 112 23.01 3.28 26.72
CA SER A 112 24.40 3.28 27.21
C SER A 112 24.71 2.00 27.96
#